data_AF-A0A7V9QNE2-F1
#
_entry.id   AF-A0A7V9QNE2-F1
#
_cell.length_a   1.000
_cell.length_b   1.000
_cell.length_c   1.000
_cell.angle_alpha   90.00
_cell.angle_beta   90.00
_cell.angle_gamma   90.00
#
_symmetry.space_group_name_H-M   'P 1'
#
loop_
_entity.id
_entity.type
_entity.pdbx_description
1 polymer ?
#
loop_
_entity_poly.entity_id
_entity_poly.type
_entity_poly.pdbx_seq_one_letter_code
_entity_poly.pdbx_strand_id
1 'polypeptide(L)'
;MISFRRFITVVAGSAGLVGVTAATASAQWSTSYEQFYLPGPFNWAFRHSYPAADRLFNAFDYGHAILYEKLYTRPQAPVSLLEEKEYNFITRELLTNPPRLPLEESAIEPQYSKLAPEAKLMFDWAHLLHRQIYDVWADERIPLVEKDARIGELIRYYKTRPDLAFSSIPKSMELMEGQYYSLAFRQKYPKFNGLIWAYHWLQVGLYEPLVAGKTVDERQTGVIAAVARFKQMLESPPSGMPRIMPMTSAVAPKFAERYPEASIIFDNLHSMHDVVSDILASPKVPRNQKRAEILKAASRYRDSTSFVLTEAEWREMSHMMGIQNMGGPSVGFLAALPVGTVERGAVHNMAGIDHSKMNMTPAQNSGNVAGQMKGMDHSKMNMPGMQPATDSAKSPMMHEMDHGKMAGSHGDSAMMAMHMLMMADPVIRERMLADPEMRKMMSEMMSQMDTTHMRMMQHTHKPTARKAVVRKNTAKKSAARKPAAAKAPVKKAPVKKPTPKKDPMAGMDHSKMKM
;
A
#
# COMPACT_ATOMS: atom_id res chain seq x y z
N MET A 1 94.87 -2.38 -29.21
CA MET A 1 95.01 -3.27 -28.04
C MET A 1 93.77 -4.16 -27.94
N ILE A 2 93.95 -5.45 -28.22
CA ILE A 2 93.42 -6.65 -27.53
C ILE A 2 91.90 -6.75 -27.25
N SER A 3 91.28 -7.63 -28.05
CA SER A 3 90.21 -8.62 -27.79
C SER A 3 89.90 -8.97 -26.32
N PHE A 4 88.64 -9.30 -25.98
CA PHE A 4 88.27 -10.65 -25.49
C PHE A 4 86.75 -10.84 -25.28
N ARG A 5 86.22 -11.89 -25.91
CA ARG A 5 84.97 -12.61 -25.57
C ARG A 5 85.13 -13.37 -24.25
N ARG A 6 84.02 -13.65 -23.54
CA ARG A 6 83.66 -14.91 -22.83
C ARG A 6 82.40 -14.67 -21.97
N PHE A 7 81.55 -15.61 -21.55
CA PHE A 7 81.02 -16.91 -21.99
C PHE A 7 80.22 -17.46 -20.75
N ILE A 8 79.07 -18.11 -20.96
CA ILE A 8 78.38 -19.12 -20.07
C ILE A 8 77.82 -18.56 -18.74
N THR A 9 76.53 -18.70 -18.38
CA THR A 9 75.90 -19.99 -18.03
C THR A 9 74.38 -19.88 -17.93
N VAL A 10 73.70 -20.84 -18.55
CA VAL A 10 72.28 -21.17 -18.36
C VAL A 10 72.12 -21.93 -17.05
N VAL A 11 71.20 -21.51 -16.18
CA VAL A 11 70.56 -22.40 -15.21
C VAL A 11 69.06 -22.29 -15.40
N ALA A 12 68.48 -23.38 -15.89
CA ALA A 12 67.04 -23.60 -15.95
C ALA A 12 66.50 -23.78 -14.53
N GLY A 13 65.58 -22.91 -14.13
CA GLY A 13 64.79 -23.03 -12.91
C GLY A 13 63.32 -23.04 -13.26
N SER A 14 62.76 -24.24 -13.43
CA SER A 14 61.33 -24.49 -13.62
C SER A 14 60.58 -24.18 -12.34
N ALA A 15 60.07 -22.96 -12.19
CA ALA A 15 59.10 -22.62 -11.15
C ALA A 15 57.71 -22.51 -11.80
N GLY A 16 56.91 -23.56 -11.63
CA GLY A 16 55.49 -23.56 -11.98
C GLY A 16 54.76 -22.49 -11.18
N LEU A 17 54.45 -21.37 -11.83
CA LEU A 17 53.49 -20.41 -11.31
C LEU A 17 52.09 -20.98 -11.49
N VAL A 18 51.58 -21.59 -10.41
CA VAL A 18 50.15 -21.74 -10.19
C VAL A 18 49.58 -20.32 -10.09
N GLY A 19 49.02 -19.84 -11.20
CA GLY A 19 48.29 -18.58 -11.25
C GLY A 19 46.99 -18.69 -10.47
N VAL A 20 47.06 -18.60 -9.15
CA VAL A 20 45.91 -18.26 -8.32
C VAL A 20 45.61 -16.80 -8.61
N THR A 21 44.72 -16.54 -9.56
CA THR A 21 44.07 -15.23 -9.67
C THR A 21 43.25 -15.05 -8.40
N ALA A 22 43.88 -14.46 -7.38
CA ALA A 22 43.17 -13.93 -6.24
C ALA A 22 42.20 -12.88 -6.79
N ALA A 23 40.93 -13.25 -6.92
CA ALA A 23 39.87 -12.29 -7.12
C ALA A 23 39.95 -11.35 -5.93
N THR A 24 40.49 -10.15 -6.16
CA THR A 24 40.44 -9.07 -5.18
C THR A 24 38.97 -8.87 -4.87
N ALA A 25 38.55 -9.29 -3.68
CA ALA A 25 37.24 -8.96 -3.14
C ALA A 25 37.25 -7.45 -2.94
N SER A 26 36.87 -6.70 -3.97
CA SER A 26 36.68 -5.27 -3.89
C SER A 26 35.62 -5.04 -2.82
N ALA A 27 36.02 -4.54 -1.65
CA ALA A 27 35.08 -4.08 -0.65
C ALA A 27 34.22 -2.99 -1.30
N GLN A 28 32.96 -3.31 -1.60
CA GLN A 28 32.01 -2.32 -2.08
C GLN A 28 31.58 -1.48 -0.88
N TRP A 29 32.23 -0.33 -0.71
CA TRP A 29 31.79 0.70 0.22
C TRP A 29 30.47 1.26 -0.28
N SER A 30 29.44 1.22 0.56
CA SER A 30 28.18 1.93 0.34
C SER A 30 28.08 3.04 1.37
N THR A 31 27.91 4.28 0.93
CA THR A 31 27.66 5.43 1.81
C THR A 31 26.17 5.55 2.04
N SER A 32 25.70 5.21 3.25
CA SER A 32 24.32 5.40 3.67
C SER A 32 24.24 6.56 4.67
N TYR A 33 23.53 7.63 4.31
CA TYR A 33 23.17 8.71 5.22
C TYR A 33 21.75 8.48 5.75
N GLU A 34 21.55 8.71 7.05
CA GLU A 34 20.25 8.64 7.70
C GLU A 34 19.26 9.59 6.98
N GLN A 35 18.13 9.05 6.52
CA GLN A 35 17.09 9.87 5.90
C GLN A 35 16.23 10.53 6.97
N PHE A 36 16.01 11.84 6.83
CA PHE A 36 15.08 12.57 7.68
C PHE A 36 13.84 12.97 6.89
N TYR A 37 12.67 12.82 7.50
CA TYR A 37 11.41 13.32 6.97
C TYR A 37 11.47 14.84 6.77
N LEU A 38 10.65 15.38 5.86
CA LEU A 38 10.50 16.84 5.77
C LEU A 38 9.89 17.36 7.08
N PRO A 39 10.59 18.18 7.88
CA PRO A 39 10.03 18.66 9.13
C PRO A 39 8.83 19.58 8.87
N GLY A 40 7.72 19.31 9.56
CA GLY A 40 6.49 20.08 9.44
C GLY A 40 5.55 19.78 10.60
N PRO A 41 4.61 20.70 10.91
CA PRO A 41 3.67 20.53 12.01
C PRO A 41 2.68 19.37 11.78
N PHE A 42 2.52 18.92 10.53
CA PHE A 42 1.66 17.80 10.14
C PHE A 42 2.22 16.44 10.50
N ASN A 43 3.54 16.32 10.72
CA ASN A 43 4.15 15.01 10.99
C ASN A 43 3.46 14.33 12.17
N TRP A 44 3.18 13.04 12.00
CA TRP A 44 2.46 12.17 12.93
C TRP A 44 0.94 12.40 13.02
N ALA A 45 0.35 13.31 12.24
CA ALA A 45 -1.10 13.52 12.25
C ALA A 45 -1.87 12.22 11.90
N PHE A 46 -1.39 11.41 10.96
CA PHE A 46 -2.05 10.14 10.61
C PHE A 46 -2.01 9.15 11.77
N ARG A 47 -0.87 9.05 12.47
CA ARG A 47 -0.74 8.23 13.68
C ARG A 47 -1.73 8.65 14.77
N HIS A 48 -1.94 9.96 14.95
CA HIS A 48 -2.85 10.46 15.97
C HIS A 48 -4.32 10.25 15.59
N SER A 49 -4.70 10.55 14.35
CA SER A 49 -6.09 10.48 13.88
C SER A 49 -6.53 9.06 13.52
N TYR A 50 -5.61 8.22 13.02
CA TYR A 50 -5.88 6.87 12.50
C TYR A 50 -4.92 5.80 13.08
N PRO A 51 -4.77 5.69 14.40
CA PRO A 51 -3.75 4.84 15.02
C PRO A 51 -3.89 3.36 14.69
N ALA A 52 -5.10 2.86 14.40
CA ALA A 52 -5.29 1.47 14.02
C ALA A 52 -4.74 1.18 12.61
N ALA A 53 -4.88 2.13 11.67
CA ALA A 53 -4.34 2.02 10.32
C ALA A 53 -2.83 2.25 10.30
N ASP A 54 -2.32 3.30 10.99
CA ASP A 54 -0.88 3.61 11.08
C ASP A 54 -0.05 2.42 11.55
N ARG A 55 -0.54 1.71 12.58
CA ARG A 55 0.20 0.56 13.13
C ARG A 55 0.34 -0.60 12.13
N LEU A 56 -0.62 -0.78 11.22
CA LEU A 56 -0.52 -1.83 10.20
C LEU A 56 0.70 -1.61 9.32
N PHE A 57 1.10 -0.36 9.02
CA PHE A 57 2.33 -0.08 8.27
C PHE A 57 3.56 -0.65 8.96
N ASN A 58 3.67 -0.55 10.30
CA ASN A 58 4.80 -1.15 11.02
C ASN A 58 4.81 -2.69 10.94
N ALA A 59 3.64 -3.32 10.77
CA ALA A 59 3.54 -4.76 10.53
C ALA A 59 3.85 -5.14 9.07
N PHE A 60 3.54 -4.25 8.11
CA PHE A 60 3.87 -4.44 6.70
C PHE A 60 5.38 -4.36 6.48
N ASP A 61 6.04 -3.39 7.11
CA ASP A 61 7.51 -3.23 7.13
C ASP A 61 8.18 -4.53 7.62
N TYR A 62 7.66 -5.12 8.71
CA TYR A 62 8.12 -6.44 9.17
C TYR A 62 7.93 -7.53 8.11
N GLY A 63 6.74 -7.57 7.48
CA GLY A 63 6.39 -8.58 6.48
C GLY A 63 7.30 -8.55 5.26
N HIS A 64 7.66 -7.36 4.77
CA HIS A 64 8.64 -7.18 3.71
C HIS A 64 10.05 -7.60 4.15
N ALA A 65 10.51 -7.11 5.31
CA ALA A 65 11.83 -7.41 5.83
C ALA A 65 12.04 -8.92 6.05
N ILE A 66 11.10 -9.60 6.73
CA ILE A 66 11.23 -11.03 7.01
C ILE A 66 11.21 -11.86 5.72
N LEU A 67 10.43 -11.44 4.72
CA LEU A 67 10.40 -12.10 3.41
C LEU A 67 11.78 -12.06 2.75
N TYR A 68 12.38 -10.89 2.64
CA TYR A 68 13.70 -10.73 2.03
C TYR A 68 14.78 -11.50 2.78
N GLU A 69 14.76 -11.42 4.11
CA GLU A 69 15.69 -12.16 4.95
C GLU A 69 15.58 -13.67 4.73
N LYS A 70 14.36 -14.23 4.68
CA LYS A 70 14.17 -15.67 4.48
C LYS A 70 14.55 -16.11 3.07
N LEU A 71 14.12 -15.38 2.04
CA LEU A 71 14.46 -15.72 0.65
C LEU A 71 15.98 -15.70 0.45
N TYR A 72 16.68 -14.75 1.07
CA TYR A 72 18.13 -14.66 0.93
C TYR A 72 18.91 -15.65 1.81
N THR A 73 18.55 -15.81 3.09
CA THR A 73 19.34 -16.64 4.03
C THR A 73 18.97 -18.12 3.98
N ARG A 74 17.75 -18.44 3.54
CA ARG A 74 17.24 -19.83 3.50
C ARG A 74 16.60 -20.16 2.16
N PRO A 75 17.31 -20.02 1.02
CA PRO A 75 16.73 -20.20 -0.31
C PRO A 75 16.21 -21.63 -0.58
N GLN A 76 16.72 -22.62 0.17
CA GLN A 76 16.33 -24.03 0.09
C GLN A 76 15.40 -24.46 1.24
N ALA A 77 14.90 -23.53 2.05
CA ALA A 77 13.91 -23.87 3.06
C ALA A 77 12.63 -24.41 2.40
N PRO A 78 11.91 -25.31 3.10
CA PRO A 78 10.62 -25.79 2.62
C PRO A 78 9.65 -24.61 2.44
N VAL A 79 8.74 -24.74 1.47
CA VAL A 79 7.71 -23.73 1.15
C VAL A 79 6.90 -23.34 2.39
N SER A 80 6.65 -24.29 3.29
CA SER A 80 5.94 -24.08 4.56
C SER A 80 6.61 -23.07 5.50
N LEU A 81 7.91 -22.78 5.35
CA LEU A 81 8.53 -21.70 6.13
C LEU A 81 7.81 -20.36 5.87
N LEU A 82 7.63 -19.99 4.61
CA LEU A 82 6.94 -18.75 4.26
C LEU A 82 5.43 -18.95 4.26
N GLU A 83 4.91 -19.93 3.52
CA GLU A 83 3.47 -20.10 3.28
C GLU A 83 2.66 -20.51 4.53
N GLU A 84 3.31 -21.05 5.55
CA GLU A 84 2.63 -21.47 6.79
C GLU A 84 3.21 -20.78 8.01
N LYS A 85 4.49 -20.95 8.32
CA LYS A 85 5.05 -20.48 9.59
C LYS A 85 5.05 -18.95 9.67
N GLU A 86 5.77 -18.28 8.77
CA GLU A 86 5.85 -16.82 8.76
C GLU A 86 4.48 -16.21 8.42
N TYR A 87 3.76 -16.78 7.43
CA TYR A 87 2.40 -16.35 7.10
C TYR A 87 1.44 -16.38 8.30
N ASN A 88 1.42 -17.48 9.07
CA ASN A 88 0.52 -17.61 10.22
C ASN A 88 0.93 -16.68 11.36
N PHE A 89 2.23 -16.54 11.64
CA PHE A 89 2.70 -15.57 12.64
C PHE A 89 2.24 -14.16 12.26
N ILE A 90 2.47 -13.76 11.02
CA ILE A 90 2.12 -12.42 10.55
C ILE A 90 0.60 -12.20 10.63
N THR A 91 -0.19 -13.11 10.07
CA THR A 91 -1.64 -12.90 9.95
C THR A 91 -2.43 -13.14 11.22
N ARG A 92 -1.94 -14.01 12.12
CA ARG A 92 -2.67 -14.38 13.34
C ARG A 92 -2.17 -13.67 14.58
N GLU A 93 -0.90 -13.26 14.61
CA GLU A 93 -0.29 -12.60 15.77
C GLU A 93 0.04 -11.13 15.47
N LEU A 94 0.88 -10.88 14.45
CA LEU A 94 1.41 -9.54 14.20
C LEU A 94 0.34 -8.55 13.73
N LEU A 95 -0.47 -8.90 12.72
CA LEU A 95 -1.53 -8.04 12.20
C LEU A 95 -2.72 -7.90 13.15
N THR A 96 -2.88 -8.84 14.10
CA THR A 96 -3.88 -8.75 15.17
C THR A 96 -3.49 -7.70 16.21
N ASN A 97 -2.20 -7.58 16.53
CA ASN A 97 -1.67 -6.61 17.48
C ASN A 97 -0.40 -5.93 16.93
N PRO A 98 -0.55 -5.04 15.94
CA PRO A 98 0.59 -4.47 15.24
C PRO A 98 1.40 -3.52 16.14
N PRO A 99 2.72 -3.39 15.90
CA PRO A 99 3.60 -2.53 16.69
C PRO A 99 3.14 -1.08 16.69
N ARG A 100 3.23 -0.43 17.86
CA ARG A 100 2.89 1.00 18.02
C ARG A 100 3.93 1.94 17.41
N LEU A 101 5.17 1.48 17.34
CA LEU A 101 6.30 2.24 16.85
C LEU A 101 6.85 1.57 15.59
N PRO A 102 7.46 2.35 14.68
CA PRO A 102 8.20 1.81 13.56
C PRO A 102 9.27 0.84 14.05
N LEU A 103 9.47 -0.23 13.28
CA LEU A 103 10.51 -1.21 13.55
C LEU A 103 11.78 -0.81 12.81
N GLU A 104 12.93 -1.07 13.41
CA GLU A 104 14.20 -1.01 12.69
C GLU A 104 14.29 -2.24 11.78
N GLU A 105 13.92 -2.08 10.50
CA GLU A 105 13.89 -3.18 9.53
C GLU A 105 15.24 -3.87 9.40
N SER A 106 16.36 -3.15 9.47
CA SER A 106 17.71 -3.74 9.43
C SER A 106 17.99 -4.73 10.58
N ALA A 107 17.23 -4.67 11.67
CA ALA A 107 17.30 -5.64 12.75
C ALA A 107 16.51 -6.94 12.44
N ILE A 108 15.55 -6.88 11.50
CA ILE A 108 14.72 -7.99 11.03
C ILE A 108 15.35 -8.65 9.80
N GLU A 109 15.94 -7.86 8.91
CA GLU A 109 16.56 -8.29 7.64
C GLU A 109 18.08 -8.04 7.54
N PRO A 110 18.87 -8.44 8.55
CA PRO A 110 20.27 -8.04 8.66
C PRO A 110 21.15 -8.55 7.52
N GLN A 111 20.80 -9.65 6.84
CA GLN A 111 21.60 -10.17 5.73
C GLN A 111 21.18 -9.56 4.40
N TYR A 112 19.89 -9.26 4.22
CA TYR A 112 19.43 -8.52 3.06
C TYR A 112 19.95 -7.07 3.07
N SER A 113 19.89 -6.37 4.21
CA SER A 113 20.45 -5.01 4.32
C SER A 113 21.93 -4.94 3.99
N LYS A 114 22.70 -6.01 4.23
CA LYS A 114 24.10 -6.11 3.81
C LYS A 114 24.26 -6.43 2.32
N LEU A 115 23.33 -7.19 1.75
CA LEU A 115 23.35 -7.56 0.35
C LEU A 115 23.10 -6.35 -0.55
N ALA A 116 22.03 -5.60 -0.29
CA ALA A 116 21.56 -4.51 -1.15
C ALA A 116 21.08 -3.30 -0.34
N PRO A 117 21.97 -2.63 0.42
CA PRO A 117 21.60 -1.46 1.22
C PRO A 117 20.99 -0.35 0.35
N GLU A 118 21.41 -0.20 -0.91
CA GLU A 118 20.87 0.82 -1.81
C GLU A 118 19.38 0.60 -2.11
N ALA A 119 18.98 -0.63 -2.44
CA ALA A 119 17.58 -0.96 -2.70
C ALA A 119 16.74 -0.82 -1.44
N LYS A 120 17.29 -1.19 -0.28
CA LYS A 120 16.63 -0.95 1.01
C LYS A 120 16.34 0.54 1.22
N LEU A 121 17.34 1.39 1.07
CA LEU A 121 17.19 2.84 1.30
C LEU A 121 16.21 3.49 0.32
N MET A 122 16.05 2.93 -0.90
CA MET A 122 14.99 3.34 -1.82
C MET A 122 13.59 3.05 -1.25
N PHE A 123 13.38 1.85 -0.70
CA PHE A 123 12.12 1.48 -0.05
C PHE A 123 11.83 2.37 1.17
N ASP A 124 12.81 2.52 2.06
CA ASP A 124 12.68 3.37 3.26
C ASP A 124 12.31 4.82 2.87
N TRP A 125 12.93 5.36 1.81
CA TRP A 125 12.67 6.71 1.33
C TRP A 125 11.26 6.88 0.74
N ALA A 126 10.76 5.90 0.00
CA ALA A 126 9.42 5.93 -0.56
C ALA A 126 8.32 5.67 0.51
N HIS A 127 8.59 4.79 1.48
CA HIS A 127 7.72 4.59 2.64
C HIS A 127 7.60 5.85 3.49
N LEU A 128 8.68 6.64 3.59
CA LEU A 128 8.64 7.95 4.23
C LEU A 128 7.69 8.90 3.50
N LEU A 129 7.77 8.97 2.16
CA LEU A 129 6.84 9.76 1.35
C LEU A 129 5.39 9.31 1.59
N HIS A 130 5.11 8.01 1.55
CA HIS A 130 3.78 7.46 1.86
C HIS A 130 3.24 8.03 3.18
N ARG A 131 4.04 7.88 4.25
CA ARG A 131 3.69 8.32 5.61
C ARG A 131 3.47 9.83 5.71
N GLN A 132 4.29 10.66 5.06
CA GLN A 132 4.11 12.10 5.10
C GLN A 132 2.89 12.59 4.29
N ILE A 133 2.56 11.94 3.17
CA ILE A 133 1.32 12.24 2.44
C ILE A 133 0.10 11.92 3.31
N TYR A 134 0.13 10.80 4.04
CA TYR A 134 -0.90 10.47 5.02
C TYR A 134 -1.04 11.52 6.10
N ASP A 135 0.09 11.98 6.65
CA ASP A 135 0.10 13.01 7.69
C ASP A 135 -0.53 14.33 7.20
N VAL A 136 -0.20 14.80 5.99
CA VAL A 136 -0.82 16.00 5.41
C VAL A 136 -2.33 15.85 5.26
N TRP A 137 -2.80 14.69 4.79
CA TRP A 137 -4.23 14.45 4.58
C TRP A 137 -5.00 14.27 5.90
N ALA A 138 -4.38 13.66 6.90
CA ALA A 138 -4.95 13.46 8.23
C ALA A 138 -4.92 14.70 9.14
N ASP A 139 -4.12 15.71 8.81
CA ASP A 139 -4.06 16.94 9.58
C ASP A 139 -5.22 17.88 9.22
N GLU A 140 -6.19 17.97 10.11
CA GLU A 140 -7.37 18.85 9.98
C GLU A 140 -7.03 20.33 10.17
N ARG A 141 -5.82 20.65 10.68
CA ARG A 141 -5.35 22.04 10.77
C ARG A 141 -4.89 22.59 9.42
N ILE A 142 -4.63 21.72 8.44
CA ILE A 142 -4.28 22.12 7.08
C ILE A 142 -5.57 22.28 6.26
N PRO A 143 -5.91 23.51 5.81
CA PRO A 143 -7.07 23.72 4.94
C PRO A 143 -6.96 22.91 3.65
N LEU A 144 -8.10 22.45 3.12
CA LEU A 144 -8.14 21.62 1.91
C LEU A 144 -7.42 22.27 0.71
N VAL A 145 -7.51 23.59 0.58
CA VAL A 145 -6.85 24.38 -0.47
C VAL A 145 -5.32 24.42 -0.35
N GLU A 146 -4.78 24.14 0.84
CA GLU A 146 -3.34 24.11 1.09
C GLU A 146 -2.75 22.70 0.98
N LYS A 147 -3.56 21.65 1.10
CA LYS A 147 -3.08 20.25 1.06
C LYS A 147 -2.31 19.96 -0.23
N ASP A 148 -2.76 20.45 -1.38
CA ASP A 148 -2.07 20.27 -2.66
C ASP A 148 -0.66 20.85 -2.68
N ALA A 149 -0.51 22.07 -2.16
CA ALA A 149 0.80 22.72 -2.06
C ALA A 149 1.75 21.94 -1.15
N ARG A 150 1.23 21.38 -0.05
CA ARG A 150 2.00 20.54 0.89
C ARG A 150 2.42 19.21 0.28
N ILE A 151 1.53 18.54 -0.45
CA ILE A 151 1.90 17.32 -1.18
C ILE A 151 2.96 17.63 -2.25
N GLY A 152 2.82 18.73 -2.99
CA GLY A 152 3.84 19.18 -3.94
C GLY A 152 5.20 19.49 -3.29
N GLU A 153 5.21 20.03 -2.07
CA GLU A 153 6.43 20.22 -1.28
C GLU A 153 7.08 18.88 -0.88
N LEU A 154 6.29 17.91 -0.41
CA LEU A 154 6.77 16.57 -0.08
C LEU A 154 7.38 15.85 -1.28
N ILE A 155 6.73 15.90 -2.45
CA ILE A 155 7.24 15.28 -3.68
C ILE A 155 8.54 15.97 -4.11
N ARG A 156 8.63 17.30 -4.04
CA ARG A 156 9.88 18.01 -4.34
C ARG A 156 11.00 17.61 -3.38
N TYR A 157 10.71 17.52 -2.08
CA TYR A 157 11.68 17.07 -1.08
C TYR A 157 12.13 15.63 -1.34
N TYR A 158 11.19 14.71 -1.61
CA TYR A 158 11.48 13.33 -1.99
C TYR A 158 12.45 13.25 -3.18
N LYS A 159 12.25 14.09 -4.20
CA LYS A 159 13.10 14.13 -5.41
C LYS A 159 14.48 14.77 -5.20
N THR A 160 14.77 15.36 -4.03
CA THR A 160 16.12 15.86 -3.72
C THR A 160 17.16 14.74 -3.57
N ARG A 161 16.70 13.50 -3.43
CA ARG A 161 17.52 12.28 -3.39
C ARG A 161 17.32 11.45 -4.65
N PRO A 162 17.77 11.89 -5.83
CA PRO A 162 17.63 11.10 -7.07
C PRO A 162 18.39 9.77 -7.01
N ASP A 163 19.33 9.63 -6.07
CA ASP A 163 19.99 8.38 -5.75
C ASP A 163 19.07 7.36 -5.05
N LEU A 164 17.95 7.78 -4.46
CA LEU A 164 16.98 6.90 -3.79
C LEU A 164 15.57 6.97 -4.40
N ALA A 165 15.20 8.09 -5.00
CA ALA A 165 13.86 8.35 -5.48
C ALA A 165 13.51 7.43 -6.66
N PHE A 166 12.40 6.71 -6.53
CA PHE A 166 11.74 6.06 -7.67
C PHE A 166 11.36 7.11 -8.72
N SER A 167 11.38 6.69 -9.98
CA SER A 167 10.98 7.57 -11.09
C SER A 167 9.54 8.04 -10.93
N SER A 168 9.31 9.29 -11.30
CA SER A 168 7.98 9.87 -11.49
C SER A 168 7.32 9.45 -12.81
N ILE A 169 7.98 8.62 -13.62
CA ILE A 169 7.47 8.09 -14.89
C ILE A 169 7.02 6.64 -14.67
N PRO A 170 5.81 6.25 -15.12
CA PRO A 170 5.28 4.92 -14.82
C PRO A 170 6.08 3.85 -15.54
N LYS A 171 6.36 2.76 -14.83
CA LYS A 171 7.02 1.59 -15.39
C LYS A 171 6.01 0.60 -15.97
N SER A 172 6.39 0.02 -17.10
CA SER A 172 5.62 -1.02 -17.78
C SER A 172 5.69 -2.35 -17.03
N MET A 173 4.68 -3.19 -17.23
CA MET A 173 4.67 -4.56 -16.70
C MET A 173 5.79 -5.43 -17.25
N GLU A 174 6.41 -5.06 -18.38
CA GLU A 174 7.59 -5.76 -18.90
C GLU A 174 8.79 -5.71 -17.92
N LEU A 175 8.95 -4.61 -17.18
CA LEU A 175 9.99 -4.51 -16.16
C LEU A 175 9.72 -5.45 -14.96
N MET A 176 8.45 -5.64 -14.62
CA MET A 176 8.02 -6.44 -13.48
C MET A 176 7.91 -7.93 -13.81
N GLU A 177 7.23 -8.26 -14.90
CA GLU A 177 6.77 -9.61 -15.25
C GLU A 177 7.51 -10.21 -16.46
N GLY A 178 8.21 -9.40 -17.25
CA GLY A 178 8.91 -9.83 -18.48
C GLY A 178 10.37 -10.25 -18.29
N GLN A 179 10.94 -10.10 -17.10
CA GLN A 179 12.34 -10.43 -16.86
C GLN A 179 12.53 -11.95 -16.72
N TYR A 180 13.73 -12.46 -17.04
CA TYR A 180 14.00 -13.89 -17.03
C TYR A 180 13.79 -14.57 -15.65
N TYR A 181 13.87 -13.81 -14.57
CA TYR A 181 13.63 -14.25 -13.20
C TYR A 181 12.20 -14.03 -12.70
N SER A 182 11.37 -13.30 -13.45
CA SER A 182 10.04 -12.87 -13.02
C SER A 182 9.15 -14.05 -12.65
N LEU A 183 8.16 -13.76 -11.79
CA LEU A 183 7.13 -14.67 -11.29
C LEU A 183 7.63 -15.76 -10.34
N ALA A 184 8.95 -15.92 -10.16
CA ALA A 184 9.52 -16.97 -9.34
C ALA A 184 9.00 -16.95 -7.89
N PHE A 185 8.81 -15.76 -7.31
CA PHE A 185 8.25 -15.60 -5.98
C PHE A 185 6.77 -15.97 -5.94
N ARG A 186 5.95 -15.34 -6.77
CA ARG A 186 4.48 -15.53 -6.73
C ARG A 186 4.05 -16.96 -7.09
N GLN A 187 4.78 -17.64 -7.98
CA GLN A 187 4.52 -19.02 -8.34
C GLN A 187 4.85 -19.98 -7.19
N LYS A 188 5.97 -19.72 -6.47
CA LYS A 188 6.44 -20.59 -5.39
C LYS A 188 5.75 -20.31 -4.05
N TYR A 189 5.33 -19.06 -3.82
CA TYR A 189 4.77 -18.57 -2.55
C TYR A 189 3.49 -17.74 -2.77
N PRO A 190 2.40 -18.36 -3.28
CA PRO A 190 1.20 -17.63 -3.68
C PRO A 190 0.43 -16.99 -2.52
N LYS A 191 0.43 -17.56 -1.29
CA LYS A 191 -0.22 -16.90 -0.14
C LYS A 191 0.62 -15.73 0.35
N PHE A 192 1.93 -15.88 0.42
CA PHE A 192 2.79 -14.79 0.87
C PHE A 192 2.79 -13.63 -0.13
N ASN A 193 2.83 -13.91 -1.44
CA ASN A 193 2.67 -12.87 -2.47
C ASN A 193 1.29 -12.20 -2.38
N GLY A 194 0.20 -12.96 -2.23
CA GLY A 194 -1.13 -12.39 -2.04
C GLY A 194 -1.24 -11.50 -0.78
N LEU A 195 -0.51 -11.84 0.29
CA LEU A 195 -0.42 -11.03 1.50
C LEU A 195 0.32 -9.71 1.24
N ILE A 196 1.46 -9.75 0.54
CA ILE A 196 2.19 -8.54 0.15
C ILE A 196 1.34 -7.62 -0.73
N TRP A 197 0.64 -8.17 -1.73
CA TRP A 197 -0.28 -7.36 -2.53
C TRP A 197 -1.46 -6.82 -1.72
N ALA A 198 -1.96 -7.54 -0.70
CA ALA A 198 -2.96 -7.00 0.21
C ALA A 198 -2.43 -5.80 1.02
N TYR A 199 -1.12 -5.78 1.36
CA TYR A 199 -0.47 -4.62 1.98
C TYR A 199 -0.47 -3.43 1.04
N HIS A 200 0.01 -3.65 -0.20
CA HIS A 200 0.06 -2.62 -1.24
C HIS A 200 -1.33 -2.04 -1.48
N TRP A 201 -2.37 -2.91 -1.56
CA TRP A 201 -3.76 -2.47 -1.70
C TRP A 201 -4.18 -1.55 -0.56
N LEU A 202 -3.89 -1.87 0.69
CA LEU A 202 -4.24 -1.00 1.82
C LEU A 202 -3.42 0.29 1.81
N GLN A 203 -2.12 0.21 1.50
CA GLN A 203 -1.20 1.35 1.44
C GLN A 203 -1.53 2.37 0.35
N VAL A 204 -2.31 2.03 -0.68
CA VAL A 204 -2.86 3.03 -1.62
C VAL A 204 -4.34 3.26 -1.40
N GLY A 205 -5.09 2.23 -0.96
CA GLY A 205 -6.51 2.30 -0.72
C GLY A 205 -6.91 3.24 0.42
N LEU A 206 -6.03 3.48 1.39
CA LEU A 206 -6.28 4.47 2.45
C LEU A 206 -6.27 5.92 1.95
N TYR A 207 -5.64 6.21 0.80
CA TYR A 207 -5.68 7.56 0.23
C TYR A 207 -7.06 7.94 -0.27
N GLU A 208 -7.78 7.01 -0.88
CA GLU A 208 -9.07 7.29 -1.47
C GLU A 208 -10.08 7.86 -0.46
N PRO A 209 -10.36 7.24 0.71
CA PRO A 209 -11.28 7.83 1.67
C PRO A 209 -10.77 9.15 2.24
N LEU A 210 -9.44 9.34 2.37
CA LEU A 210 -8.87 10.60 2.84
C LEU A 210 -9.08 11.75 1.84
N VAL A 211 -8.94 11.49 0.54
CA VAL A 211 -9.15 12.49 -0.52
C VAL A 211 -10.63 12.69 -0.85
N ALA A 212 -11.41 11.60 -0.88
CA ALA A 212 -12.81 11.61 -1.30
C ALA A 212 -13.76 12.11 -0.21
N GLY A 213 -13.44 11.89 1.07
CA GLY A 213 -14.25 12.28 2.20
C GLY A 213 -14.30 13.80 2.38
N LYS A 214 -15.50 14.36 2.43
CA LYS A 214 -15.74 15.80 2.58
C LYS A 214 -15.68 16.24 4.04
N THR A 215 -15.96 15.33 4.97
CA THR A 215 -15.93 15.58 6.41
C THR A 215 -14.93 14.65 7.12
N VAL A 216 -14.57 15.01 8.37
CA VAL A 216 -13.72 14.17 9.23
C VAL A 216 -14.36 12.79 9.44
N ASP A 217 -15.67 12.75 9.69
CA ASP A 217 -16.41 11.50 9.94
C ASP A 217 -16.46 10.61 8.70
N GLU A 218 -16.63 11.20 7.51
CA GLU A 218 -16.57 10.46 6.24
C GLU A 218 -15.17 9.84 6.04
N ARG A 219 -14.09 10.60 6.28
CA ARG A 219 -12.72 10.09 6.22
C ARG A 219 -12.48 8.98 7.24
N GLN A 220 -12.92 9.18 8.49
CA GLN A 220 -12.81 8.17 9.56
C GLN A 220 -13.51 6.86 9.20
N THR A 221 -14.74 6.98 8.72
CA THR A 221 -15.56 5.83 8.33
C THR A 221 -14.94 5.11 7.14
N GLY A 222 -14.46 5.86 6.14
CA GLY A 222 -13.78 5.30 4.98
C GLY A 222 -12.48 4.57 5.33
N VAL A 223 -11.65 5.13 6.23
CA VAL A 223 -10.43 4.46 6.70
C VAL A 223 -10.75 3.18 7.47
N ILE A 224 -11.75 3.21 8.36
CA ILE A 224 -12.20 2.01 9.09
C ILE A 224 -12.68 0.94 8.10
N ALA A 225 -13.45 1.34 7.10
CA ALA A 225 -13.96 0.48 6.06
C ALA A 225 -12.82 -0.16 5.24
N ALA A 226 -11.84 0.62 4.79
CA ALA A 226 -10.67 0.11 4.08
C ALA A 226 -9.85 -0.89 4.92
N VAL A 227 -9.65 -0.62 6.22
CA VAL A 227 -8.99 -1.57 7.14
C VAL A 227 -9.80 -2.85 7.31
N ALA A 228 -11.13 -2.76 7.45
CA ALA A 228 -12.00 -3.93 7.54
C ALA A 228 -11.93 -4.78 6.26
N ARG A 229 -11.90 -4.11 5.10
CA ARG A 229 -11.76 -4.76 3.80
C ARG A 229 -10.43 -5.48 3.66
N PHE A 230 -9.33 -4.85 4.06
CA PHE A 230 -8.02 -5.50 4.12
C PHE A 230 -8.07 -6.78 4.96
N LYS A 231 -8.68 -6.72 6.16
CA LYS A 231 -8.82 -7.91 7.02
C LYS A 231 -9.66 -9.01 6.37
N GLN A 232 -10.72 -8.65 5.65
CA GLN A 232 -11.56 -9.60 4.90
C GLN A 232 -10.75 -10.38 3.86
N MET A 233 -9.80 -9.74 3.17
CA MET A 233 -8.92 -10.42 2.20
C MET A 233 -8.11 -11.56 2.83
N LEU A 234 -7.83 -11.47 4.14
CA LEU A 234 -7.01 -12.44 4.87
C LEU A 234 -7.81 -13.63 5.43
N GLU A 235 -9.14 -13.61 5.33
CA GLU A 235 -10.01 -14.66 5.90
C GLU A 235 -9.95 -15.98 5.12
N SER A 236 -9.77 -15.90 3.80
CA SER A 236 -9.72 -17.07 2.91
C SER A 236 -8.48 -17.02 2.00
N PRO A 237 -7.27 -17.22 2.54
CA PRO A 237 -6.07 -17.12 1.73
C PRO A 237 -5.79 -18.40 0.92
N PRO A 238 -5.29 -18.26 -0.33
CA PRO A 238 -5.03 -17.01 -1.03
C PRO A 238 -6.25 -16.51 -1.83
N SER A 239 -7.41 -17.19 -1.84
CA SER A 239 -8.51 -16.89 -2.77
C SER A 239 -9.13 -15.49 -2.59
N GLY A 240 -9.15 -14.97 -1.35
CA GLY A 240 -9.64 -13.63 -1.02
C GLY A 240 -8.63 -12.50 -1.25
N MET A 241 -7.37 -12.82 -1.54
CA MET A 241 -6.31 -11.83 -1.74
C MET A 241 -6.21 -11.38 -3.20
N PRO A 242 -5.58 -10.22 -3.47
CA PRO A 242 -5.27 -9.81 -4.84
C PRO A 242 -4.58 -10.92 -5.65
N ARG A 243 -4.93 -11.02 -6.93
CA ARG A 243 -4.36 -11.95 -7.94
C ARG A 243 -3.42 -11.23 -8.89
N ILE A 244 -3.49 -9.90 -8.90
CA ILE A 244 -2.69 -8.99 -9.68
C ILE A 244 -2.23 -7.87 -8.72
N MET A 245 -1.04 -7.32 -8.96
CA MET A 245 -0.52 -6.20 -8.19
C MET A 245 -1.53 -5.02 -8.22
N PRO A 246 -1.92 -4.49 -7.06
CA PRO A 246 -2.80 -3.33 -7.00
C PRO A 246 -2.15 -2.09 -7.61
N MET A 247 -2.84 -1.47 -8.57
CA MET A 247 -2.44 -0.20 -9.18
C MET A 247 -3.18 0.95 -8.51
N THR A 248 -2.46 2.03 -8.18
CA THR A 248 -3.03 3.18 -7.46
C THR A 248 -4.17 3.82 -8.24
N SER A 249 -4.05 3.96 -9.57
CA SER A 249 -5.11 4.56 -10.41
C SER A 249 -6.39 3.74 -10.48
N ALA A 250 -6.33 2.43 -10.25
CA ALA A 250 -7.51 1.58 -10.14
C ALA A 250 -8.08 1.57 -8.73
N VAL A 251 -7.23 1.43 -7.70
CA VAL A 251 -7.67 1.26 -6.30
C VAL A 251 -8.10 2.58 -5.64
N ALA A 252 -7.40 3.67 -5.96
CA ALA A 252 -7.60 5.01 -5.40
C ALA A 252 -7.68 6.07 -6.51
N PRO A 253 -8.72 6.03 -7.36
CA PRO A 253 -8.80 6.83 -8.58
C PRO A 253 -8.81 8.34 -8.31
N LYS A 254 -9.48 8.83 -7.25
CA LYS A 254 -9.48 10.28 -6.94
C LYS A 254 -8.13 10.75 -6.45
N PHE A 255 -7.45 9.93 -5.66
CA PHE A 255 -6.06 10.23 -5.27
C PHE A 255 -5.16 10.26 -6.50
N ALA A 256 -5.28 9.29 -7.40
CA ALA A 256 -4.46 9.21 -8.61
C ALA A 256 -4.75 10.30 -9.64
N GLU A 257 -5.99 10.76 -9.73
CA GLU A 257 -6.35 11.94 -10.52
C GLU A 257 -5.71 13.21 -9.94
N ARG A 258 -5.77 13.38 -8.62
CA ARG A 258 -5.26 14.59 -7.94
C ARG A 258 -3.73 14.62 -7.84
N TYR A 259 -3.09 13.47 -7.65
CA TYR A 259 -1.65 13.33 -7.43
C TYR A 259 -1.05 12.20 -8.28
N PRO A 260 -1.03 12.34 -9.62
CA PRO A 260 -0.52 11.30 -10.52
C PRO A 260 0.94 10.96 -10.23
N GLU A 261 1.79 11.95 -9.99
CA GLU A 261 3.22 11.74 -9.73
C GLU A 261 3.47 10.87 -8.48
N ALA A 262 2.77 11.13 -7.37
CA ALA A 262 2.87 10.30 -6.17
C ALA A 262 2.37 8.88 -6.42
N SER A 263 1.26 8.74 -7.14
CA SER A 263 0.67 7.44 -7.47
C SER A 263 1.60 6.58 -8.33
N ILE A 264 2.27 7.20 -9.30
CA ILE A 264 3.27 6.54 -10.14
C ILE A 264 4.48 6.09 -9.31
N ILE A 265 4.98 6.95 -8.41
CA ILE A 265 6.08 6.61 -7.49
C ILE A 265 5.71 5.37 -6.65
N PHE A 266 4.48 5.29 -6.15
CA PHE A 266 4.01 4.18 -5.33
C PHE A 266 3.81 2.89 -6.12
N ASP A 267 3.27 2.96 -7.33
CA ASP A 267 3.16 1.78 -8.20
C ASP A 267 4.55 1.25 -8.59
N ASN A 268 5.50 2.15 -8.87
CA ASN A 268 6.90 1.79 -9.12
C ASN A 268 7.57 1.14 -7.90
N LEU A 269 7.32 1.67 -6.69
CA LEU A 269 7.76 1.09 -5.42
C LEU A 269 7.23 -0.34 -5.23
N HIS A 270 5.91 -0.52 -5.33
CA HIS A 270 5.25 -1.81 -5.13
C HIS A 270 5.72 -2.86 -6.13
N SER A 271 5.87 -2.44 -7.40
CA SER A 271 6.42 -3.27 -8.47
C SER A 271 7.85 -3.73 -8.17
N MET A 272 8.71 -2.84 -7.65
CA MET A 272 10.09 -3.20 -7.29
C MET A 272 10.16 -4.15 -6.09
N HIS A 273 9.24 -4.06 -5.12
CA HIS A 273 9.17 -5.04 -4.03
C HIS A 273 8.99 -6.47 -4.55
N ASP A 274 8.14 -6.65 -5.56
CA ASP A 274 7.91 -7.92 -6.24
C ASP A 274 9.15 -8.37 -7.03
N VAL A 275 9.76 -7.46 -7.80
CA VAL A 275 10.98 -7.76 -8.58
C VAL A 275 12.13 -8.22 -7.67
N VAL A 276 12.34 -7.57 -6.53
CA VAL A 276 13.35 -8.03 -5.56
C VAL A 276 13.00 -9.42 -5.02
N SER A 277 11.73 -9.68 -4.71
CA SER A 277 11.28 -11.00 -4.27
C SER A 277 11.53 -12.07 -5.33
N ASP A 278 11.23 -11.78 -6.59
CA ASP A 278 11.49 -12.67 -7.73
C ASP A 278 12.99 -12.94 -7.91
N ILE A 279 13.82 -11.89 -7.88
CA ILE A 279 15.28 -12.03 -7.95
C ILE A 279 15.77 -12.93 -6.83
N LEU A 280 15.31 -12.74 -5.59
CA LEU A 280 15.74 -13.55 -4.45
C LEU A 280 15.25 -15.02 -4.55
N ALA A 281 13.99 -15.22 -4.91
CA ALA A 281 13.37 -16.55 -5.00
C ALA A 281 13.83 -17.38 -6.21
N SER A 282 14.22 -16.73 -7.31
CA SER A 282 14.50 -17.41 -8.57
C SER A 282 15.79 -18.24 -8.55
N PRO A 283 15.75 -19.54 -8.90
CA PRO A 283 16.95 -20.34 -9.07
C PRO A 283 17.76 -19.92 -10.31
N LYS A 284 17.15 -19.17 -11.24
CA LYS A 284 17.81 -18.68 -12.46
C LYS A 284 18.81 -17.55 -12.18
N VAL A 285 18.72 -16.91 -11.01
CA VAL A 285 19.72 -15.94 -10.56
C VAL A 285 20.64 -16.62 -9.54
N PRO A 286 21.89 -16.92 -9.88
CA PRO A 286 22.87 -17.46 -8.93
C PRO A 286 23.04 -16.58 -7.70
N ARG A 287 23.35 -17.19 -6.54
CA ARG A 287 23.47 -16.47 -5.26
C ARG A 287 24.44 -15.28 -5.33
N ASN A 288 25.59 -15.45 -5.98
CA ASN A 288 26.60 -14.42 -6.16
C ASN A 288 26.20 -13.31 -7.15
N GLN A 289 25.10 -13.48 -7.91
CA GLN A 289 24.59 -12.48 -8.84
C GLN A 289 23.37 -11.71 -8.31
N LYS A 290 22.75 -12.16 -7.20
CA LYS A 290 21.54 -11.53 -6.63
C LYS A 290 21.72 -10.02 -6.43
N ARG A 291 22.85 -9.60 -5.85
CA ARG A 291 23.16 -8.18 -5.64
C ARG A 291 23.16 -7.39 -6.94
N ALA A 292 23.86 -7.91 -7.96
CA ALA A 292 24.00 -7.24 -9.24
C ALA A 292 22.63 -7.05 -9.93
N GLU A 293 21.78 -8.09 -9.91
CA GLU A 293 20.43 -8.00 -10.48
C GLU A 293 19.51 -7.08 -9.67
N ILE A 294 19.60 -7.06 -8.33
CA ILE A 294 18.86 -6.11 -7.49
C ILE A 294 19.26 -4.67 -7.83
N LEU A 295 20.56 -4.38 -7.94
CA LEU A 295 21.02 -3.03 -8.28
C LEU A 295 20.66 -2.61 -9.70
N LYS A 296 20.62 -3.56 -10.64
CA LYS A 296 20.16 -3.32 -12.01
C LYS A 296 18.66 -2.98 -12.03
N ALA A 297 17.83 -3.73 -11.30
CA ALA A 297 16.42 -3.39 -11.12
C ALA A 297 16.25 -2.03 -10.45
N ALA A 298 16.96 -1.78 -9.34
CA ALA A 298 16.96 -0.50 -8.64
C ALA A 298 17.32 0.69 -9.56
N SER A 299 18.33 0.53 -10.42
CA SER A 299 18.66 1.55 -11.42
C SER A 299 17.50 1.81 -12.38
N ARG A 300 16.85 0.75 -12.87
CA ARG A 300 15.73 0.85 -13.83
C ARG A 300 14.50 1.52 -13.23
N TYR A 301 14.21 1.26 -11.97
CA TYR A 301 13.10 1.89 -11.26
C TYR A 301 13.35 3.36 -10.88
N ARG A 302 14.62 3.81 -10.78
CA ARG A 302 14.98 5.23 -10.58
C ARG A 302 15.04 6.02 -11.89
N ASP A 303 15.53 5.41 -12.97
CA ASP A 303 15.67 6.11 -14.24
C ASP A 303 14.30 6.43 -14.85
N SER A 304 14.24 7.43 -15.73
CA SER A 304 12.99 7.90 -16.35
C SER A 304 12.92 7.61 -17.86
N THR A 305 13.64 6.59 -18.32
CA THR A 305 13.89 6.32 -19.75
C THR A 305 13.67 4.87 -20.15
N SER A 306 13.94 3.92 -19.26
CA SER A 306 13.84 2.49 -19.52
C SER A 306 12.50 1.95 -19.04
N PHE A 307 11.87 1.10 -19.88
CA PHE A 307 10.61 0.43 -19.56
C PHE A 307 9.49 1.39 -19.14
N VAL A 308 9.44 2.59 -19.72
CA VAL A 308 8.48 3.62 -19.36
C VAL A 308 7.18 3.51 -20.16
N LEU A 309 6.09 3.96 -19.57
CA LEU A 309 4.81 4.22 -20.21
C LEU A 309 4.49 5.72 -20.15
N THR A 310 3.56 6.18 -20.97
CA THR A 310 2.88 7.45 -20.73
C THR A 310 1.91 7.32 -19.55
N GLU A 311 1.50 8.45 -18.95
CA GLU A 311 0.49 8.44 -17.89
C GLU A 311 -0.85 7.87 -18.38
N ALA A 312 -1.23 8.18 -19.63
CA ALA A 312 -2.46 7.66 -20.23
C ALA A 312 -2.43 6.13 -20.34
N GLU A 313 -1.34 5.57 -20.88
CA GLU A 313 -1.14 4.12 -20.97
C GLU A 313 -1.10 3.45 -19.59
N TRP A 314 -0.49 4.09 -18.58
CA TRP A 314 -0.49 3.57 -17.21
C TRP A 314 -1.90 3.50 -16.61
N ARG A 315 -2.73 4.53 -16.80
CA ARG A 315 -4.14 4.53 -16.36
C ARG A 315 -4.93 3.45 -17.08
N GLU A 316 -4.81 3.38 -18.40
CA GLU A 316 -5.50 2.38 -19.22
C GLU A 316 -5.11 0.95 -18.81
N MET A 317 -3.80 0.69 -18.69
CA MET A 317 -3.27 -0.59 -18.21
C MET A 317 -3.86 -0.96 -16.84
N SER A 318 -3.87 -0.02 -15.91
CA SER A 318 -4.41 -0.25 -14.56
C SER A 318 -5.89 -0.62 -14.57
N HIS A 319 -6.69 -0.03 -15.46
CA HIS A 319 -8.09 -0.40 -15.65
C HIS A 319 -8.24 -1.77 -16.31
N MET A 320 -7.45 -2.07 -17.34
CA MET A 320 -7.49 -3.36 -18.05
C MET A 320 -7.11 -4.54 -17.15
N MET A 321 -6.21 -4.34 -16.19
CA MET A 321 -5.83 -5.34 -15.18
C MET A 321 -7.02 -5.74 -14.27
N GLY A 322 -8.06 -4.91 -14.19
CA GLY A 322 -9.31 -5.19 -13.52
C GLY A 322 -9.22 -5.06 -11.99
N ILE A 323 -9.92 -4.07 -11.44
CA ILE A 323 -9.90 -3.75 -10.01
C ILE A 323 -10.32 -4.93 -9.11
N GLN A 324 -11.20 -5.82 -9.61
CA GLN A 324 -11.60 -7.05 -8.95
C GLN A 324 -10.44 -8.03 -8.70
N ASN A 325 -9.41 -7.99 -9.55
CA ASN A 325 -8.20 -8.80 -9.38
C ASN A 325 -7.21 -8.16 -8.40
N MET A 326 -7.38 -6.88 -8.10
CA MET A 326 -6.53 -6.10 -7.23
C MET A 326 -7.05 -6.00 -5.78
N GLY A 327 -8.19 -6.60 -5.45
CA GLY A 327 -8.83 -6.51 -4.13
C GLY A 327 -10.13 -5.69 -4.10
N GLY A 328 -10.48 -5.06 -5.23
CA GLY A 328 -11.67 -4.23 -5.39
C GLY A 328 -11.45 -2.76 -5.03
N PRO A 329 -12.51 -1.92 -5.11
CA PRO A 329 -12.42 -0.50 -4.78
C PRO A 329 -12.18 -0.28 -3.28
N SER A 330 -11.46 0.79 -2.96
CA SER A 330 -11.15 1.18 -1.58
C SER A 330 -12.28 1.92 -0.86
N VAL A 331 -13.23 2.47 -1.63
CA VAL A 331 -14.46 3.12 -1.13
C VAL A 331 -15.68 2.56 -1.86
N GLY A 332 -16.86 2.67 -1.23
CA GLY A 332 -18.12 2.20 -1.84
C GLY A 332 -18.15 0.70 -2.17
N PHE A 333 -17.34 -0.11 -1.48
CA PHE A 333 -17.25 -1.54 -1.74
C PHE A 333 -18.47 -2.30 -1.17
N LEU A 334 -18.77 -3.44 -1.81
CA LEU A 334 -19.81 -4.37 -1.36
C LEU A 334 -19.35 -5.18 -0.14
N ALA A 335 -20.30 -5.72 0.62
CA ALA A 335 -20.02 -6.58 1.78
C ALA A 335 -19.16 -7.81 1.43
N ALA A 336 -19.25 -8.32 0.19
CA ALA A 336 -18.42 -9.43 -0.29
C ALA A 336 -17.18 -8.96 -1.06
N LEU A 337 -16.12 -9.77 -1.05
CA LEU A 337 -14.98 -9.60 -1.96
C LEU A 337 -15.43 -9.82 -3.41
N PRO A 338 -14.96 -9.04 -4.40
CA PRO A 338 -15.25 -9.28 -5.79
C PRO A 338 -14.63 -10.60 -6.23
N VAL A 339 -15.30 -11.26 -7.17
CA VAL A 339 -14.75 -12.44 -7.83
C VAL A 339 -13.70 -11.97 -8.84
N GLY A 340 -12.49 -12.49 -8.71
CA GLY A 340 -11.42 -12.22 -9.67
C GLY A 340 -11.80 -12.75 -11.06
N THR A 341 -11.44 -12.01 -12.10
CA THR A 341 -11.71 -12.37 -13.51
C THR A 341 -10.53 -13.10 -14.17
N VAL A 342 -9.40 -13.22 -13.48
CA VAL A 342 -8.24 -13.98 -13.96
C VAL A 342 -7.86 -15.08 -12.97
N GLU A 343 -7.17 -16.10 -13.48
CA GLU A 343 -6.56 -17.12 -12.64
C GLU A 343 -5.40 -16.54 -11.82
N ARG A 344 -5.16 -17.11 -10.64
CA ARG A 344 -4.04 -16.71 -9.80
C ARG A 344 -2.73 -17.09 -10.50
N GLY A 345 -1.82 -16.13 -10.63
CA GLY A 345 -0.57 -16.32 -11.35
C GLY A 345 -0.66 -16.01 -12.85
N ALA A 346 -1.81 -15.52 -13.33
CA ALA A 346 -1.91 -14.94 -14.66
C ALA A 346 -0.86 -13.84 -14.85
N VAL A 347 -0.25 -13.83 -16.03
CA VAL A 347 0.70 -12.80 -16.46
C VAL A 347 -0.01 -11.77 -17.30
N HIS A 348 0.38 -10.51 -17.18
CA HIS A 348 -0.05 -9.48 -18.10
C HIS A 348 0.80 -9.60 -19.35
N ASN A 349 0.37 -10.44 -20.28
CA ASN A 349 1.02 -10.58 -21.57
C ASN A 349 0.71 -9.33 -22.42
N MET A 350 1.26 -8.18 -22.01
CA MET A 350 1.12 -6.90 -22.71
C MET A 350 2.23 -6.69 -23.74
N ALA A 351 3.17 -7.63 -23.86
CA ALA A 351 4.26 -7.64 -24.84
C ALA A 351 3.78 -7.66 -26.32
N GLY A 352 2.47 -7.68 -26.58
CA GLY A 352 1.86 -7.64 -27.90
C GLY A 352 0.95 -6.44 -28.18
N ILE A 353 0.84 -5.46 -27.27
CA ILE A 353 0.15 -4.21 -27.60
C ILE A 353 1.09 -3.38 -28.48
N ASP A 354 0.81 -3.40 -29.78
CA ASP A 354 1.48 -2.59 -30.78
C ASP A 354 1.15 -1.10 -30.54
N HIS A 355 2.00 -0.41 -29.78
CA HIS A 355 1.89 1.03 -29.51
C HIS A 355 1.88 1.89 -30.78
N SER A 356 2.28 1.34 -31.94
CA SER A 356 2.21 2.05 -33.23
C SER A 356 0.81 2.04 -33.87
N LYS A 357 -0.13 1.25 -33.33
CA LYS A 357 -1.51 1.16 -33.84
C LYS A 357 -2.54 1.94 -33.02
N MET A 358 -2.12 2.61 -31.94
CA MET A 358 -2.97 3.61 -31.29
C MET A 358 -3.00 4.88 -32.14
N ASN A 359 -3.80 4.82 -33.20
CA ASN A 359 -4.19 6.00 -33.97
C ASN A 359 -5.04 6.86 -33.04
N MET A 360 -4.43 7.86 -32.41
CA MET A 360 -5.12 8.89 -31.65
C MET A 360 -6.02 9.65 -32.62
N THR A 361 -7.29 9.27 -32.70
CA THR A 361 -8.33 10.11 -33.30
C THR A 361 -8.45 11.36 -32.43
N PRO A 362 -8.34 12.58 -33.00
CA PRO A 362 -8.52 13.79 -32.22
C PRO A 362 -9.93 13.81 -31.63
N ALA A 363 -10.01 14.01 -30.32
CA ALA A 363 -11.24 14.18 -29.57
C ALA A 363 -12.16 15.21 -30.26
N GLN A 364 -13.34 14.76 -30.69
CA GLN A 364 -14.44 15.65 -31.01
C GLN A 364 -14.95 16.25 -29.69
N ASN A 365 -14.45 17.45 -29.40
CA ASN A 365 -15.03 18.38 -28.46
C ASN A 365 -16.47 18.71 -28.87
N SER A 366 -17.47 18.22 -28.11
CA SER A 366 -18.79 18.84 -28.05
C SER A 366 -18.77 19.92 -26.98
N GLY A 367 -18.51 21.15 -27.43
CA GLY A 367 -18.61 22.35 -26.61
C GLY A 367 -20.06 22.73 -26.31
N ASN A 368 -20.26 23.29 -25.13
CA ASN A 368 -21.35 24.23 -24.85
C ASN A 368 -20.77 25.37 -24.01
N VAL A 369 -20.25 26.39 -24.69
CA VAL A 369 -20.10 27.73 -24.12
C VAL A 369 -20.60 28.71 -25.18
N ALA A 370 -21.75 29.30 -24.90
CA ALA A 370 -22.35 30.36 -25.70
C ALA A 370 -21.48 31.62 -25.60
N GLY A 371 -20.98 32.09 -26.74
CA GLY A 371 -20.33 33.38 -26.92
C GLY A 371 -20.82 34.00 -28.22
N GLN A 372 -21.57 35.09 -28.10
CA GLN A 372 -22.05 35.96 -29.17
C GLN A 372 -20.93 36.35 -30.14
N MET A 373 -21.19 36.37 -31.45
CA MET A 373 -21.00 37.56 -32.32
C MET A 373 -21.39 37.27 -33.79
N LYS A 374 -22.21 38.19 -34.32
CA LYS A 374 -22.26 38.74 -35.70
C LYS A 374 -22.34 37.80 -36.91
N GLY A 375 -23.57 37.66 -37.40
CA GLY A 375 -24.01 38.28 -38.67
C GLY A 375 -23.40 37.76 -39.97
N MET A 376 -24.20 37.00 -40.74
CA MET A 376 -24.21 37.03 -42.20
C MET A 376 -25.59 36.59 -42.72
N ASP A 377 -26.12 37.40 -43.62
CA ASP A 377 -27.41 37.29 -44.31
C ASP A 377 -27.32 36.27 -45.44
N HIS A 378 -28.29 35.34 -45.49
CA HIS A 378 -28.50 34.42 -46.60
C HIS A 378 -29.93 34.58 -47.15
N SER A 379 -30.23 35.78 -47.64
CA SER A 379 -31.22 35.95 -48.69
C SER A 379 -30.75 35.26 -49.98
N LYS A 380 -31.66 34.48 -50.59
CA LYS A 380 -31.57 33.69 -51.84
C LYS A 380 -31.30 32.20 -51.63
N MET A 381 -32.37 31.39 -51.63
CA MET A 381 -32.75 30.58 -52.80
C MET A 381 -34.22 30.15 -52.69
N ASN A 382 -34.87 30.17 -53.85
CA ASN A 382 -36.32 30.12 -54.05
C ASN A 382 -36.66 28.82 -54.81
N MET A 383 -37.52 27.98 -54.19
CA MET A 383 -38.57 27.11 -54.80
C MET A 383 -38.16 25.95 -55.73
N PRO A 384 -39.07 25.03 -56.16
CA PRO A 384 -40.46 24.70 -55.75
C PRO A 384 -40.60 23.17 -55.45
N GLY A 385 -41.68 22.54 -54.99
CA GLY A 385 -43.10 22.81 -54.90
C GLY A 385 -43.85 21.48 -55.18
N MET A 386 -44.67 21.00 -54.24
CA MET A 386 -45.85 20.18 -54.55
C MET A 386 -46.79 20.19 -53.34
N GLN A 387 -48.06 20.40 -53.62
CA GLN A 387 -49.15 20.77 -52.72
C GLN A 387 -50.35 19.83 -53.05
N PRO A 388 -51.55 19.96 -52.44
CA PRO A 388 -52.01 19.15 -51.31
C PRO A 388 -53.36 18.43 -51.57
N ALA A 389 -53.84 17.70 -50.56
CA ALA A 389 -55.24 17.37 -50.28
C ALA A 389 -55.28 16.63 -48.92
N THR A 390 -56.27 16.63 -48.02
CA THR A 390 -57.42 17.47 -47.64
C THR A 390 -58.09 16.74 -46.45
N ASP A 391 -58.55 17.49 -45.44
CA ASP A 391 -59.74 17.21 -44.61
C ASP A 391 -59.85 16.02 -43.64
N SER A 392 -59.95 16.41 -42.36
CA SER A 392 -61.11 16.22 -41.47
C SER A 392 -61.05 15.20 -40.31
N ALA A 393 -61.17 15.80 -39.12
CA ALA A 393 -62.11 15.49 -38.04
C ALA A 393 -61.75 14.49 -36.91
N LYS A 394 -62.11 14.95 -35.70
CA LYS A 394 -62.44 14.26 -34.44
C LYS A 394 -61.33 14.10 -33.37
N SER A 395 -61.45 14.92 -32.33
CA SER A 395 -61.02 14.63 -30.94
C SER A 395 -61.80 13.40 -30.38
N PRO A 396 -61.33 12.72 -29.31
CA PRO A 396 -61.40 13.28 -27.95
C PRO A 396 -60.22 12.95 -27.01
N MET A 397 -60.23 13.70 -25.91
CA MET A 397 -59.46 13.63 -24.67
C MET A 397 -58.94 12.26 -24.24
N MET A 398 -57.69 12.22 -23.74
CA MET A 398 -57.24 11.26 -22.73
C MET A 398 -56.29 11.92 -21.73
N HIS A 399 -56.45 11.45 -20.50
CA HIS A 399 -55.97 11.95 -19.21
C HIS A 399 -54.46 12.11 -19.05
N GLU A 400 -54.09 13.21 -18.38
CA GLU A 400 -53.32 13.24 -17.13
C GLU A 400 -52.58 11.93 -16.78
N MET A 401 -51.27 11.89 -17.06
CA MET A 401 -50.38 10.83 -16.58
C MET A 401 -49.75 11.24 -15.25
N ASP A 402 -50.20 10.55 -14.20
CA ASP A 402 -49.69 10.51 -12.85
C ASP A 402 -48.29 9.86 -12.82
N HIS A 403 -47.28 10.62 -12.39
CA HIS A 403 -45.94 10.13 -12.10
C HIS A 403 -45.88 9.63 -10.65
N GLY A 404 -46.36 8.41 -10.41
CA GLY A 404 -46.33 7.80 -9.09
C GLY A 404 -46.15 6.29 -9.12
N LYS A 405 -45.04 5.81 -8.56
CA LYS A 405 -44.70 4.42 -8.17
C LYS A 405 -44.06 3.54 -9.23
N MET A 406 -42.72 3.49 -9.20
CA MET A 406 -41.94 2.25 -9.35
C MET A 406 -40.50 2.51 -8.84
N ALA A 407 -40.30 2.53 -7.52
CA ALA A 407 -38.98 2.37 -6.90
C ALA A 407 -39.15 2.06 -5.40
N GLY A 408 -38.90 0.83 -4.97
CA GLY A 408 -38.90 0.47 -3.56
C GLY A 408 -39.14 -1.02 -3.34
N SER A 409 -38.07 -1.82 -3.36
CA SER A 409 -38.14 -3.21 -2.86
C SER A 409 -36.77 -3.85 -2.60
N HIS A 410 -35.64 -3.30 -3.08
CA HIS A 410 -34.34 -3.97 -2.93
C HIS A 410 -33.40 -3.36 -1.89
N GLY A 411 -33.66 -2.16 -1.39
CA GLY A 411 -32.82 -1.50 -0.35
C GLY A 411 -33.05 -2.06 1.07
N ASP A 412 -34.29 -2.37 1.42
CA ASP A 412 -34.66 -2.67 2.80
C ASP A 412 -34.16 -4.03 3.28
N SER A 413 -34.01 -5.00 2.36
CA SER A 413 -33.55 -6.35 2.70
C SER A 413 -32.06 -6.39 3.07
N ALA A 414 -31.22 -5.59 2.41
CA ALA A 414 -29.78 -5.54 2.69
C ALA A 414 -29.47 -4.85 4.02
N MET A 415 -30.18 -3.76 4.33
CA MET A 415 -30.06 -3.06 5.61
C MET A 415 -30.53 -3.93 6.78
N MET A 416 -31.61 -4.71 6.61
CA MET A 416 -32.06 -5.68 7.60
C MET A 416 -31.05 -6.82 7.82
N ALA A 417 -30.43 -7.33 6.77
CA ALA A 417 -29.40 -8.36 6.90
C ALA A 417 -28.17 -7.86 7.69
N MET A 418 -27.75 -6.61 7.45
CA MET A 418 -26.66 -5.97 8.19
C MET A 418 -27.04 -5.73 9.66
N HIS A 419 -28.27 -5.28 9.93
CA HIS A 419 -28.79 -5.13 11.29
C HIS A 419 -28.78 -6.47 12.05
N MET A 420 -29.24 -7.55 11.42
CA MET A 420 -29.25 -8.89 12.01
C MET A 420 -27.84 -9.40 12.33
N LEU A 421 -26.85 -9.11 11.48
CA LEU A 421 -25.44 -9.45 11.71
C LEU A 421 -24.83 -8.65 12.86
N MET A 422 -25.10 -7.34 12.93
CA MET A 422 -24.64 -6.49 14.03
C MET A 422 -25.23 -6.95 15.37
N MET A 423 -26.52 -7.30 15.38
CA MET A 423 -27.17 -7.77 16.59
C MET A 423 -26.73 -9.19 16.98
N ALA A 424 -26.18 -10.00 16.06
CA ALA A 424 -25.63 -11.32 16.39
C ALA A 424 -24.35 -11.23 17.26
N ASP A 425 -23.62 -10.12 17.24
CA ASP A 425 -22.45 -9.88 18.09
C ASP A 425 -22.88 -9.43 19.51
N PRO A 426 -22.44 -10.13 20.57
CA PRO A 426 -22.88 -9.83 21.94
C PRO A 426 -22.39 -8.47 22.47
N VAL A 427 -21.22 -7.99 22.04
CA VAL A 427 -20.63 -6.72 22.49
C VAL A 427 -21.32 -5.54 21.80
N ILE A 428 -21.61 -5.67 20.50
CA ILE A 428 -22.36 -4.65 19.75
C ILE A 428 -23.79 -4.57 20.30
N ARG A 429 -24.43 -5.72 20.53
CA ARG A 429 -25.77 -5.79 21.13
C ARG A 429 -25.82 -5.13 22.51
N GLU A 430 -24.85 -5.41 23.39
CA GLU A 430 -24.77 -4.82 24.73
C GLU A 430 -24.63 -3.29 24.67
N ARG A 431 -23.77 -2.79 23.77
CA ARG A 431 -23.57 -1.33 23.59
C ARG A 431 -24.79 -0.63 23.00
N MET A 432 -25.45 -1.25 22.02
CA MET A 432 -26.68 -0.71 21.43
C MET A 432 -27.84 -0.70 22.44
N LEU A 433 -27.93 -1.71 23.31
CA LEU A 433 -28.94 -1.75 24.39
C LEU A 433 -28.59 -0.84 25.58
N ALA A 434 -27.33 -0.47 25.77
CA ALA A 434 -26.92 0.48 26.80
C ALA A 434 -27.24 1.94 26.39
N ASP A 435 -27.28 2.23 25.09
CA ASP A 435 -27.56 3.57 24.56
C ASP A 435 -29.08 3.88 24.55
N PRO A 436 -29.54 4.96 25.20
CA PRO A 436 -30.96 5.31 25.27
C PRO A 436 -31.54 5.87 23.95
N GLU A 437 -30.75 6.57 23.13
CA GLU A 437 -31.19 7.11 21.84
C GLU A 437 -31.34 5.98 20.82
N MET A 438 -30.38 5.05 20.80
CA MET A 438 -30.47 3.86 19.94
C MET A 438 -31.65 2.96 20.32
N ARG A 439 -31.96 2.86 21.62
CA ARG A 439 -33.17 2.14 22.08
C ARG A 439 -34.46 2.80 21.62
N LYS A 440 -34.53 4.14 21.67
CA LYS A 440 -35.69 4.89 21.19
C LYS A 440 -35.88 4.70 19.68
N MET A 441 -34.81 4.83 18.90
CA MET A 441 -34.81 4.62 17.45
C MET A 441 -35.22 3.19 17.08
N MET A 442 -34.71 2.17 17.78
CA MET A 442 -35.12 0.78 17.57
C MET A 442 -36.60 0.55 17.91
N SER A 443 -37.11 1.19 18.96
CA SER A 443 -38.54 1.10 19.32
C SER A 443 -39.45 1.75 18.27
N GLU A 444 -39.03 2.87 17.69
CA GLU A 444 -39.76 3.56 16.62
C GLU A 444 -39.71 2.76 15.30
N MET A 445 -38.58 2.12 15.01
CA MET A 445 -38.45 1.24 13.85
C MET A 445 -39.30 -0.03 13.99
N MET A 446 -39.36 -0.60 15.19
CA MET A 446 -40.19 -1.79 15.46
C MET A 446 -41.69 -1.49 15.44
N SER A 447 -42.12 -0.27 15.78
CA SER A 447 -43.54 0.11 15.72
C SER A 447 -44.05 0.33 14.30
N GLN A 448 -43.15 0.56 13.34
CA GLN A 448 -43.47 0.72 11.92
C GLN A 448 -43.37 -0.59 11.13
N MET A 449 -42.93 -1.69 11.77
CA MET A 449 -42.66 -2.96 11.10
C MET A 449 -43.93 -3.82 11.00
N ASP A 450 -44.17 -4.42 9.83
CA ASP A 450 -45.30 -5.33 9.63
C ASP A 450 -45.21 -6.57 10.56
N THR A 451 -46.39 -7.02 10.99
CA THR A 451 -46.64 -8.21 11.81
C THR A 451 -46.00 -9.49 11.26
N THR A 452 -45.89 -9.65 9.94
CA THR A 452 -45.21 -10.80 9.32
C THR A 452 -43.71 -10.80 9.64
N HIS A 453 -43.10 -9.62 9.63
CA HIS A 453 -41.68 -9.43 9.91
C HIS A 453 -41.37 -9.58 11.42
N MET A 454 -42.27 -9.12 12.29
CA MET A 454 -42.15 -9.33 13.74
C MET A 454 -42.13 -10.82 14.11
N ARG A 455 -42.96 -11.65 13.47
CA ARG A 455 -42.96 -13.12 13.72
C ARG A 455 -41.64 -13.77 13.29
N MET A 456 -41.05 -13.30 12.20
CA MET A 456 -39.78 -13.84 11.69
C MET A 456 -38.63 -13.57 12.67
N MET A 457 -38.59 -12.37 13.27
CA MET A 457 -37.60 -12.02 14.30
C MET A 457 -37.76 -12.80 15.62
N GLN A 458 -39.01 -13.09 16.02
CA GLN A 458 -39.28 -13.89 17.23
C GLN A 458 -38.78 -15.34 17.09
N HIS A 459 -38.74 -15.89 15.87
CA HIS A 459 -38.21 -17.24 15.63
C HIS A 459 -36.68 -17.33 15.67
N THR A 460 -35.95 -16.24 15.40
CA THR A 460 -34.48 -16.16 15.50
C THR A 460 -33.94 -16.00 16.93
N HIS A 461 -34.81 -15.90 17.94
CA HIS A 461 -34.43 -15.68 19.34
C HIS A 461 -34.82 -16.83 20.29
N LYS A 462 -34.81 -18.08 19.82
CA LYS A 462 -34.76 -19.23 20.75
C LYS A 462 -33.33 -19.42 21.26
N PRO A 463 -33.05 -19.25 22.57
CA PRO A 463 -31.72 -19.49 23.11
C PRO A 463 -31.40 -20.98 23.02
N THR A 464 -30.38 -21.34 22.24
CA THR A 464 -29.78 -22.67 22.31
C THR A 464 -29.09 -22.81 23.66
N ALA A 465 -29.66 -23.63 24.53
CA ALA A 465 -29.08 -24.00 25.82
C ALA A 465 -27.75 -24.75 25.59
N ARG A 466 -26.62 -24.03 25.60
CA ARG A 466 -25.29 -24.64 25.68
C ARG A 466 -25.00 -25.00 27.14
N LYS A 467 -24.80 -26.31 27.37
CA LYS A 467 -24.33 -26.87 28.65
C LYS A 467 -23.03 -26.17 29.07
N ALA A 468 -23.06 -25.56 30.25
CA ALA A 468 -21.89 -24.99 30.89
C ALA A 468 -20.90 -26.12 31.24
N VAL A 469 -19.72 -26.11 30.62
CA VAL A 469 -18.58 -26.91 31.06
C VAL A 469 -17.96 -26.20 32.26
N VAL A 470 -18.26 -26.72 33.45
CA VAL A 470 -17.64 -26.30 34.72
C VAL A 470 -16.17 -26.73 34.71
N ARG A 471 -15.26 -25.81 34.38
CA ARG A 471 -13.83 -25.97 34.66
C ARG A 471 -13.60 -25.72 36.16
N LYS A 472 -13.38 -26.80 36.92
CA LYS A 472 -12.84 -26.75 38.28
C LYS A 472 -11.43 -26.16 38.25
N ASN A 473 -11.29 -24.88 38.61
CA ASN A 473 -10.02 -24.32 39.03
C ASN A 473 -9.78 -24.69 40.50
N THR A 474 -8.82 -25.59 40.73
CA THR A 474 -8.29 -25.90 42.06
C THR A 474 -7.42 -24.74 42.53
N ALA A 475 -7.96 -23.96 43.46
CA ALA A 475 -7.23 -22.94 44.19
C ALA A 475 -6.14 -23.60 45.05
N LYS A 476 -4.88 -23.34 44.72
CA LYS A 476 -3.73 -23.70 45.56
C LYS A 476 -3.54 -22.59 46.59
N LYS A 477 -3.78 -22.93 47.87
CA LYS A 477 -3.54 -22.08 49.05
C LYS A 477 -2.09 -21.57 49.07
N SER A 478 -1.90 -20.26 49.02
CA SER A 478 -0.66 -19.60 49.46
C SER A 478 -0.90 -18.98 50.83
N ALA A 479 -0.13 -19.43 51.81
CA ALA A 479 -0.20 -19.06 53.21
C ALA A 479 0.10 -17.57 53.44
N ALA A 480 -0.66 -16.98 54.38
CA ALA A 480 -0.46 -15.63 54.90
C ALA A 480 0.92 -15.48 55.55
N ARG A 481 1.68 -14.47 55.12
CA ARG A 481 2.95 -14.07 55.74
C ARG A 481 2.73 -12.73 56.45
N LYS A 482 3.09 -12.71 57.75
CA LYS A 482 2.97 -11.60 58.70
C LYS A 482 3.60 -10.28 58.18
N PRO A 483 3.11 -9.11 58.63
CA PRO A 483 3.71 -7.82 58.32
C PRO A 483 5.03 -7.65 59.09
N ALA A 484 6.10 -7.30 58.37
CA ALA A 484 7.41 -7.00 58.94
C ALA A 484 7.55 -5.49 59.22
N ALA A 485 8.24 -5.22 60.32
CA ALA A 485 8.46 -3.93 60.94
C ALA A 485 9.11 -2.85 60.06
N ALA A 486 8.81 -1.60 60.40
CA ALA A 486 9.37 -0.38 59.86
C ALA A 486 10.91 -0.38 59.87
N LYS A 487 11.52 -0.12 58.71
CA LYS A 487 12.94 0.22 58.59
C LYS A 487 13.10 1.73 58.42
N ALA A 488 13.99 2.27 59.24
CA ALA A 488 14.45 3.66 59.32
C ALA A 488 15.00 4.21 57.99
N PRO A 489 15.03 5.54 57.80
CA PRO A 489 15.38 6.17 56.54
C PRO A 489 16.86 6.02 56.21
N VAL A 490 17.14 5.57 54.99
CA VAL A 490 18.49 5.48 54.41
C VAL A 490 19.00 6.90 54.15
N LYS A 491 20.14 7.25 54.77
CA LYS A 491 20.89 8.48 54.50
C LYS A 491 21.33 8.52 53.02
N LYS A 492 20.96 9.60 52.32
CA LYS A 492 21.44 9.91 50.98
C LYS A 492 22.98 10.08 51.01
N ALA A 493 23.67 9.33 50.15
CA ALA A 493 25.09 9.56 49.86
C ALA A 493 25.26 10.87 49.07
N PRO A 494 26.37 11.61 49.27
CA PRO A 494 26.58 12.89 48.60
C PRO A 494 26.86 12.71 47.11
N VAL A 495 26.16 13.50 46.30
CA VAL A 495 26.37 13.65 44.85
C VAL A 495 27.78 14.20 44.62
N LYS A 496 28.65 13.41 43.98
CA LYS A 496 29.94 13.90 43.45
C LYS A 496 29.66 14.93 42.35
N LYS A 497 30.16 16.16 42.54
CA LYS A 497 30.20 17.19 41.51
C LYS A 497 30.94 16.67 40.26
N PRO A 498 30.43 16.90 39.03
CA PRO A 498 31.17 16.59 37.82
C PRO A 498 32.41 17.49 37.74
N THR A 499 33.55 16.87 37.47
CA THR A 499 34.80 17.56 37.11
C THR A 499 34.61 18.29 35.78
N PRO A 500 35.09 19.54 35.64
CA PRO A 500 35.02 20.25 34.37
C PRO A 500 35.89 19.52 33.34
N LYS A 501 35.30 19.19 32.18
CA LYS A 501 36.04 18.69 31.02
C LYS A 501 37.02 19.79 30.58
N LYS A 502 38.29 19.43 30.44
CA LYS A 502 39.29 20.26 29.77
C LYS A 502 38.82 20.53 28.34
N ASP A 503 38.84 21.80 27.96
CA ASP A 503 38.66 22.26 26.59
C ASP A 503 39.79 21.67 25.72
N PRO A 504 39.48 20.86 24.69
CA PRO A 504 40.49 20.29 23.80
C PRO A 504 41.16 21.33 22.88
N MET A 505 40.71 22.60 22.92
CA MET A 505 41.20 23.67 22.04
C MET A 505 42.02 24.75 22.76
N ALA A 506 42.34 24.57 24.05
CA ALA A 506 43.20 25.48 24.80
C ALA A 506 44.66 25.38 24.30
N GLY A 507 44.98 26.13 23.25
CA GLY A 507 46.31 26.19 22.64
C GLY A 507 46.34 26.38 21.12
N MET A 508 45.18 26.47 20.43
CA MET A 508 45.19 26.78 19.00
C MET A 508 45.37 28.29 18.76
N ASP A 509 46.54 28.63 18.23
CA ASP A 509 46.85 29.94 17.67
C ASP A 509 46.06 30.16 16.37
N HIS A 510 44.98 30.95 16.46
CA HIS A 510 44.13 31.30 15.33
C HIS A 510 44.72 32.41 14.43
N SER A 511 45.97 32.83 14.63
CA SER A 511 46.60 33.86 13.81
C SER A 511 47.05 33.40 12.40
N LYS A 512 46.88 32.11 12.06
CA LYS A 512 47.36 31.53 10.79
C LYS A 512 46.29 31.06 9.80
N MET A 513 45.00 31.32 10.03
CA MET A 513 43.97 31.11 9.01
C MET A 513 43.58 32.43 8.35
N LYS A 514 44.36 32.81 7.33
CA LYS A 514 43.95 33.74 6.27
C LYS A 514 44.27 33.11 4.91
N MET A 515 43.24 33.15 4.06
CA MET A 515 43.12 32.69 2.66
C MET A 515 42.77 31.22 2.47
#